data_AF-X7FBZ8-F1
#
_entry.id   AF-X7FBZ8-F1
#
_cell.length_a   1.000
_cell.length_b   1.000
_cell.length_c   1.000
_cell.angle_alpha   90.00
_cell.angle_beta   90.00
_cell.angle_gamma   90.00
#
_symmetry.space_group_name_H-M   'P 1'
#
loop_
_entity.id
_entity.type
_entity.pdbx_description
1 polymer ?
#
loop_
_entity_poly.entity_id
_entity_poly.type
_entity_poly.pdbx_seq_one_letter_code
_entity_poly.pdbx_strand_id
1 'polypeptide(L)'
;MLPKWFNDWNSEKPADIYRPAILIGTLGGAVLVVTLLVTWGQPFATTSLQTGPRGTGMSVPEFNSVRTSPDPTVELYYSEAPYEVAEDAPLARDVYENVQVLGGLTEDNFNRVMLAMTQWVAPDQGCAYCHGAGGPETYGSDDNYAKVVSRRMIQMTQNINENWSGHVNANEEVGVNCFTCHRGENVPSDIWFRITPLGDTMEGWGAVQNRVTMQSQYTSLPSDALETYLLDGEVIGVHDFESHVDSDPSDPETATWQNAERTYSLMNYMSNAQGVNCVFCHNSRAFNDGSQVTPQWATASLGIAMVLELNNDYLVPLKDIYPENRLGPVYADAPKAACKTCHKGYQRPLQGMNVIADWPELATTGDPVYATD
;
A
#
# COMPACT_ATOMS: atom_id res chain seq x y z
N MET A 1 -51.45 -42.00 -29.36
CA MET A 1 -52.64 -41.36 -28.76
C MET A 1 -52.74 -41.83 -27.32
N LEU A 2 -52.83 -40.91 -26.36
CA LEU A 2 -52.94 -41.28 -24.95
C LEU A 2 -54.34 -41.85 -24.66
N PRO A 3 -54.49 -42.81 -23.73
CA PRO A 3 -55.77 -43.42 -23.39
C PRO A 3 -56.81 -42.39 -22.94
N LYS A 4 -58.10 -42.60 -23.27
CA LYS A 4 -59.19 -41.67 -22.97
C LYS A 4 -59.25 -41.29 -21.48
N TRP A 5 -59.07 -42.25 -20.58
CA TRP A 5 -59.07 -42.01 -19.13
C TRP A 5 -57.95 -41.06 -18.67
N PHE A 6 -56.81 -41.02 -19.37
CA PHE A 6 -55.68 -40.14 -19.03
C PHE A 6 -55.98 -38.69 -19.42
N ASN A 7 -56.62 -38.50 -20.57
CA ASN A 7 -57.05 -37.18 -21.03
C ASN A 7 -58.20 -36.65 -20.16
N ASP A 8 -59.16 -37.51 -19.82
CA ASP A 8 -60.29 -37.17 -18.94
C ASP A 8 -59.77 -36.79 -17.54
N TRP A 9 -58.86 -37.59 -16.95
CA TRP A 9 -58.24 -37.31 -15.64
C TRP A 9 -57.47 -35.97 -15.62
N ASN A 10 -56.67 -35.68 -16.64
CA ASN A 10 -55.94 -34.41 -16.71
C ASN A 10 -56.87 -33.22 -16.95
N SER A 11 -57.99 -33.41 -17.64
CA SER A 11 -59.00 -32.35 -17.84
C SER A 11 -59.80 -32.04 -16.58
N GLU A 12 -60.08 -33.06 -15.76
CA GLU A 12 -60.86 -32.95 -14.52
C GLU A 12 -60.00 -32.53 -13.31
N LYS A 13 -58.68 -32.79 -13.36
CA LYS A 13 -57.73 -32.42 -12.31
C LYS A 13 -56.51 -31.70 -12.90
N PRO A 14 -56.67 -30.47 -13.41
CA PRO A 14 -55.51 -29.69 -13.85
C PRO A 14 -54.62 -29.43 -12.64
N ALA A 15 -53.49 -30.13 -12.57
CA ALA A 15 -52.46 -29.86 -11.57
C ALA A 15 -51.86 -28.48 -11.90
N ASP A 16 -52.23 -27.47 -11.11
CA ASP A 16 -51.66 -26.14 -11.25
C ASP A 16 -50.21 -26.17 -10.75
N ILE A 17 -49.30 -26.51 -11.64
CA ILE A 17 -47.85 -26.51 -11.39
C ILE A 17 -47.27 -25.09 -11.46
N TYR A 18 -47.97 -24.16 -12.11
CA TYR A 18 -47.49 -22.80 -12.33
C TYR A 18 -47.56 -21.97 -11.05
N ARG A 19 -48.66 -22.05 -10.28
CA ARG A 19 -48.76 -21.31 -9.00
C ARG A 19 -47.68 -21.72 -7.99
N PRO A 20 -47.46 -23.02 -7.68
CA PRO A 20 -46.36 -23.44 -6.83
C PRO A 20 -44.98 -23.06 -7.38
N ALA A 21 -44.76 -23.19 -8.70
CA ALA A 21 -43.50 -22.79 -9.31
C ALA A 21 -43.23 -21.29 -9.18
N ILE A 22 -44.25 -20.45 -9.39
CA ILE A 22 -44.16 -18.99 -9.17
C ILE A 22 -43.86 -18.70 -7.70
N LEU A 23 -44.54 -19.37 -6.76
CA LEU A 23 -44.35 -19.16 -5.32
C LEU A 23 -42.92 -19.55 -4.88
N ILE A 24 -42.45 -20.73 -5.29
CA ILE A 24 -41.10 -21.22 -5.00
C ILE A 24 -40.05 -20.33 -5.66
N GLY A 25 -40.25 -19.95 -6.94
CA GLY A 25 -39.34 -19.05 -7.65
C GLY A 25 -39.27 -17.67 -7.00
N THR A 26 -40.39 -17.13 -6.53
CA THR A 26 -40.45 -15.84 -5.83
C THR A 26 -39.72 -15.91 -4.49
N LEU A 27 -39.96 -16.97 -3.70
CA LEU A 27 -39.25 -17.17 -2.43
C LEU A 27 -37.75 -17.38 -2.65
N GLY A 28 -37.36 -18.19 -3.64
CA GLY A 28 -35.96 -18.41 -4.00
C GLY A 28 -35.27 -17.12 -4.45
N GLY A 29 -35.94 -16.31 -5.29
CA GLY A 29 -35.45 -15.00 -5.69
C GLY A 29 -35.31 -14.04 -4.51
N ALA A 30 -36.28 -14.01 -3.59
CA ALA A 30 -36.20 -13.17 -2.39
C ALA A 30 -35.05 -13.59 -1.47
N VAL A 31 -34.84 -14.89 -1.25
CA VAL A 31 -33.71 -15.41 -0.48
C VAL A 31 -32.39 -15.01 -1.14
N LEU A 32 -32.26 -15.19 -2.47
CA LEU A 32 -31.07 -14.77 -3.20
C LEU A 32 -30.78 -13.28 -3.01
N VAL A 33 -31.78 -12.42 -3.17
CA VAL A 33 -31.63 -10.97 -3.00
C VAL A 33 -31.21 -10.63 -1.57
N VAL A 34 -31.84 -11.23 -0.55
CA VAL A 34 -31.48 -11.01 0.85
C VAL A 34 -30.05 -11.49 1.13
N THR A 35 -29.67 -12.67 0.64
CA THR A 35 -28.31 -13.18 0.78
C THR A 35 -27.31 -12.22 0.14
N LEU A 36 -27.56 -11.73 -1.08
CA LEU A 36 -26.69 -10.77 -1.75
C LEU A 36 -26.58 -9.45 -0.96
N LEU A 37 -27.69 -8.92 -0.44
CA LEU A 37 -27.68 -7.71 0.39
C LEU A 37 -26.88 -7.89 1.69
N VAL A 38 -26.89 -9.09 2.28
CA VAL A 38 -26.11 -9.42 3.48
C VAL A 38 -24.64 -9.67 3.15
N THR A 39 -24.33 -10.43 2.09
CA THR A 39 -22.95 -10.84 1.77
C THR A 39 -22.17 -9.80 1.01
N TRP A 40 -22.82 -9.00 0.15
CA TRP A 40 -22.16 -7.97 -0.67
C TRP A 40 -22.47 -6.54 -0.17
N GLY A 41 -23.35 -6.42 0.82
CA GLY A 41 -23.78 -5.15 1.38
C GLY A 41 -24.93 -4.50 0.60
N GLN A 42 -25.47 -3.41 1.17
CA GLN A 42 -26.51 -2.60 0.53
C GLN A 42 -25.88 -1.76 -0.60
N PRO A 43 -26.16 -2.02 -1.90
CA PRO A 43 -25.51 -1.33 -3.00
C PRO A 43 -25.90 0.16 -3.10
N PHE A 44 -26.96 0.57 -2.41
CA PHE A 44 -27.43 1.96 -2.38
C PHE A 44 -26.90 2.78 -1.20
N ALA A 45 -26.29 2.13 -0.20
CA ALA A 45 -25.73 2.82 0.96
C ALA A 45 -24.33 3.34 0.64
N THR A 46 -24.25 4.38 -0.18
CA THR A 46 -22.99 5.03 -0.56
C THR A 46 -22.91 6.43 0.03
N THR A 47 -21.69 6.84 0.38
CA THR A 47 -21.34 8.25 0.63
C THR A 47 -20.39 8.70 -0.46
N SER A 48 -20.52 9.93 -0.93
CA SER A 48 -19.67 10.48 -1.99
C SER A 48 -18.90 11.68 -1.50
N LEU A 49 -17.58 11.64 -1.63
CA LEU A 49 -16.72 12.80 -1.44
C LEU A 49 -16.68 13.61 -2.73
N GLN A 50 -17.19 14.83 -2.72
CA GLN A 50 -17.08 15.74 -3.86
C GLN A 50 -15.67 16.35 -3.92
N THR A 51 -14.94 16.12 -5.00
CA THR A 51 -13.53 16.52 -5.16
C THR A 51 -13.32 17.66 -6.15
N GLY A 52 -14.38 18.17 -6.77
CA GLY A 52 -14.31 19.32 -7.69
C GLY A 52 -15.61 20.11 -7.80
N PRO A 53 -15.67 21.14 -8.68
CA PRO A 53 -16.85 21.98 -8.86
C PRO A 53 -18.10 21.17 -9.22
N ARG A 54 -19.28 21.66 -8.82
CA ARG A 54 -20.55 21.01 -9.15
C ARG A 54 -20.71 20.81 -10.66
N GLY A 55 -21.14 19.62 -11.06
CA GLY A 55 -21.40 19.27 -12.47
C GLY A 55 -20.20 18.76 -13.26
N THR A 56 -19.00 18.67 -12.67
CA THR A 56 -17.81 18.11 -13.36
C THR A 56 -17.70 16.58 -13.26
N GLY A 57 -18.52 15.94 -12.44
CA GLY A 57 -18.43 14.50 -12.16
C GLY A 57 -17.28 14.12 -11.23
N MET A 58 -16.53 15.09 -10.68
CA MET A 58 -15.46 14.84 -9.72
C MET A 58 -16.02 14.44 -8.35
N SER A 59 -16.12 13.14 -8.15
CA SER A 59 -16.71 12.50 -6.97
C SER A 59 -16.04 11.15 -6.71
N VAL A 60 -15.71 10.86 -5.45
CA VAL A 60 -15.24 9.55 -4.99
C VAL A 60 -16.39 8.91 -4.21
N PRO A 61 -17.19 8.04 -4.85
CA PRO A 61 -18.24 7.29 -4.17
C PRO A 61 -17.65 6.08 -3.44
N GLU A 62 -18.06 5.88 -2.20
CA GLU A 62 -17.67 4.74 -1.36
C GLU A 62 -18.90 4.06 -0.78
N PHE A 63 -18.88 2.73 -0.73
CA PHE A 63 -19.87 1.98 0.03
C PHE A 63 -19.66 2.20 1.53
N ASN A 64 -20.73 2.45 2.28
CA ASN A 64 -20.65 2.63 3.73
C ASN A 64 -20.02 1.42 4.42
N SER A 65 -20.25 0.20 3.93
CA SER A 65 -19.63 -1.03 4.46
C SER A 65 -18.10 -0.99 4.40
N VAL A 66 -17.52 -0.37 3.37
CA VAL A 66 -16.07 -0.21 3.25
C VAL A 66 -15.59 0.95 4.11
N ARG A 67 -16.26 2.10 4.00
CA ARG A 67 -15.87 3.34 4.69
C ARG A 67 -15.92 3.24 6.21
N THR A 68 -16.86 2.50 6.78
CA THR A 68 -17.01 2.37 8.24
C THR A 68 -16.28 1.17 8.83
N SER A 69 -15.73 0.29 8.00
CA SER A 69 -14.96 -0.85 8.51
C SER A 69 -13.56 -0.36 8.88
N PRO A 70 -13.13 -0.53 10.15
CA PRO A 70 -11.77 -0.21 10.52
C PRO A 70 -10.78 -1.13 9.79
N ASP A 71 -9.57 -0.65 9.58
CA ASP A 71 -8.46 -1.52 9.20
C ASP A 71 -8.26 -2.57 10.30
N PRO A 72 -8.42 -3.88 10.04
CA PRO A 72 -8.38 -4.89 11.08
C PRO A 72 -7.01 -4.97 11.77
N THR A 73 -5.95 -4.49 11.14
CA THR A 73 -4.60 -4.49 11.72
C THR A 73 -4.40 -3.35 12.72
N VAL A 74 -5.27 -2.34 12.76
CA VAL A 74 -5.21 -1.25 13.74
C VAL A 74 -5.33 -1.79 15.17
N GLU A 75 -6.16 -2.81 15.39
CA GLU A 75 -6.30 -3.45 16.71
C GLU A 75 -5.03 -4.19 17.18
N LEU A 76 -4.12 -4.51 16.25
CA LEU A 76 -2.86 -5.19 16.54
C LEU A 76 -1.71 -4.20 16.82
N TYR A 77 -1.95 -2.89 16.69
CA TYR A 77 -0.92 -1.88 16.90
C TYR A 77 -0.55 -1.77 18.38
N TYR A 78 0.73 -1.99 18.68
CA TYR A 78 1.31 -1.73 20.01
C TYR A 78 1.74 -0.27 20.13
N SER A 79 1.37 0.40 21.24
CA SER A 79 1.87 1.72 21.60
C SER A 79 2.08 1.82 23.11
N GLU A 80 3.05 2.64 23.53
CA GLU A 80 3.36 2.92 24.92
C GLU A 80 3.99 4.31 25.04
N ALA A 81 3.53 5.11 25.99
CA ALA A 81 4.04 6.46 26.22
C ALA A 81 5.54 6.47 26.55
N PRO A 82 6.29 7.50 26.14
CA PRO A 82 7.70 7.61 26.49
C PRO A 82 7.96 7.69 27.98
N TYR A 83 9.08 7.11 28.43
CA TYR A 83 9.53 7.26 29.81
C TYR A 83 10.23 8.61 29.99
N GLU A 84 9.96 9.26 31.13
CA GLU A 84 10.63 10.50 31.51
C GLU A 84 12.15 10.31 31.57
N VAL A 85 12.89 11.27 31.02
CA VAL A 85 14.35 11.26 30.99
C VAL A 85 14.88 11.96 32.24
N ALA A 86 15.48 11.21 33.15
CA ALA A 86 16.23 11.77 34.28
C ALA A 86 17.53 12.46 33.80
N GLU A 87 17.98 13.50 34.51
CA GLU A 87 19.14 14.34 34.15
C GLU A 87 20.46 13.53 34.01
N ASP A 88 20.59 12.43 34.73
CA ASP A 88 21.76 11.55 34.78
C ASP A 88 21.51 10.15 34.20
N ALA A 89 20.40 9.95 33.46
CA ALA A 89 20.08 8.67 32.87
C ALA A 89 21.17 8.23 31.88
N PRO A 90 21.68 6.97 31.98
CA PRO A 90 22.70 6.49 31.07
C PRO A 90 22.14 6.35 29.65
N LEU A 91 22.97 6.69 28.66
CA LEU A 91 22.61 6.59 27.25
C LEU A 91 22.88 5.19 26.71
N ALA A 92 22.10 4.76 25.72
CA ALA A 92 22.22 3.46 25.08
C ALA A 92 23.62 3.20 24.50
N ARG A 93 24.28 4.24 23.96
CA ARG A 93 25.67 4.14 23.47
C ARG A 93 26.71 3.85 24.56
N ASP A 94 26.40 4.21 25.81
CA ASP A 94 27.30 4.07 26.95
C ASP A 94 27.05 2.74 27.70
N VAL A 95 25.85 2.17 27.54
CA VAL A 95 25.42 0.90 28.18
C VAL A 95 25.62 -0.31 27.25
N TYR A 96 25.28 -0.18 25.96
CA TYR A 96 25.24 -1.29 25.01
C TYR A 96 26.36 -1.22 23.97
N GLU A 97 26.76 -2.39 23.48
CA GLU A 97 27.70 -2.51 22.38
C GLU A 97 27.01 -2.33 21.02
N ASN A 98 27.70 -1.67 20.09
CA ASN A 98 27.31 -1.54 18.68
C ASN A 98 25.95 -0.82 18.43
N VAL A 99 25.63 0.20 19.24
CA VAL A 99 24.50 1.11 18.97
C VAL A 99 24.93 2.23 18.02
N GLN A 100 24.53 2.13 16.76
CA GLN A 100 24.97 3.04 15.69
C GLN A 100 23.98 4.16 15.34
N VAL A 101 22.69 3.98 15.63
CA VAL A 101 21.61 4.92 15.25
C VAL A 101 20.94 5.50 16.49
N LEU A 102 20.41 4.63 17.35
CA LEU A 102 19.66 5.01 18.54
C LEU A 102 20.56 5.27 19.78
N GLY A 103 21.76 5.78 19.56
CA GLY A 103 22.78 5.92 20.62
C GLY A 103 22.47 7.02 21.64
N GLY A 104 21.68 8.02 21.27
CA GLY A 104 21.27 9.14 22.12
C GLY A 104 20.06 8.86 23.02
N LEU A 105 19.45 7.68 22.93
CA LEU A 105 18.32 7.31 23.80
C LEU A 105 18.82 6.94 25.19
N THR A 106 18.00 7.17 26.23
CA THR A 106 18.21 6.54 27.53
C THR A 106 18.03 5.03 27.44
N GLU A 107 18.62 4.26 28.36
CA GLU A 107 18.49 2.80 28.40
C GLU A 107 17.01 2.34 28.37
N ASP A 108 16.14 2.98 29.16
CA ASP A 108 14.73 2.61 29.26
C ASP A 108 13.97 2.89 27.94
N ASN A 109 14.18 4.07 27.33
CA ASN A 109 13.52 4.41 26.07
C ASN A 109 14.09 3.60 24.89
N PHE A 110 15.38 3.22 24.92
CA PHE A 110 15.94 2.28 23.96
C PHE A 110 15.25 0.91 24.03
N ASN A 111 15.07 0.37 25.24
CA ASN A 111 14.37 -0.88 25.46
C ASN A 111 12.88 -0.80 25.06
N ARG A 112 12.22 0.35 25.29
CA ARG A 112 10.86 0.64 24.82
C ARG A 112 10.73 0.50 23.30
N VAL A 113 11.64 1.14 22.55
CA VAL A 113 11.67 1.08 21.08
C VAL A 113 11.95 -0.35 20.60
N MET A 114 12.86 -1.09 21.23
CA MET A 114 13.15 -2.48 20.87
C MET A 114 11.95 -3.41 21.06
N LEU A 115 11.19 -3.22 22.14
CA LEU A 115 9.95 -3.96 22.38
C LEU A 115 8.90 -3.63 21.31
N ALA A 116 8.72 -2.35 20.98
CA ALA A 116 7.77 -1.93 19.96
C ALA A 116 8.12 -2.47 18.58
N MET A 117 9.39 -2.38 18.16
CA MET A 117 9.88 -2.99 16.93
C MET A 117 9.61 -4.49 16.88
N THR A 118 9.78 -5.19 18.00
CA THR A 118 9.46 -6.62 18.09
C THR A 118 7.98 -6.88 17.82
N GLN A 119 7.07 -6.13 18.47
CA GLN A 119 5.62 -6.27 18.25
C GLN A 119 5.21 -5.90 16.81
N TRP A 120 5.84 -4.89 16.22
CA TRP A 120 5.45 -4.40 14.91
C TRP A 120 5.97 -5.23 13.73
N VAL A 121 7.09 -5.96 13.92
CA VAL A 121 7.81 -6.64 12.83
C VAL A 121 7.86 -8.15 13.03
N ALA A 122 8.08 -8.64 14.25
CA ALA A 122 8.32 -10.07 14.49
C ALA A 122 7.72 -10.55 15.82
N PRO A 123 6.41 -10.32 16.08
CA PRO A 123 5.77 -10.68 17.34
C PRO A 123 5.85 -12.18 17.64
N ASP A 124 5.83 -13.02 16.60
CA ASP A 124 5.90 -14.48 16.75
C ASP A 124 7.31 -15.00 17.02
N GLN A 125 8.35 -14.36 16.46
CA GLN A 125 9.74 -14.79 16.59
C GLN A 125 10.47 -14.08 17.75
N GLY A 126 9.93 -12.95 18.23
CA GLY A 126 10.51 -12.16 19.30
C GLY A 126 11.87 -11.54 18.94
N CYS A 127 12.62 -11.17 19.97
CA CYS A 127 13.94 -10.52 19.84
C CYS A 127 14.94 -11.35 19.01
N ALA A 128 14.79 -12.69 19.04
CA ALA A 128 15.66 -13.61 18.35
C ALA A 128 15.57 -13.50 16.82
N TYR A 129 14.52 -12.89 16.26
CA TYR A 129 14.44 -12.64 14.83
C TYR A 129 15.62 -11.79 14.33
N CYS A 130 15.93 -10.71 15.03
CA CYS A 130 17.02 -9.81 14.68
C CYS A 130 18.33 -10.19 15.36
N HIS A 131 18.30 -10.66 16.61
CA HIS A 131 19.52 -10.91 17.38
C HIS A 131 20.02 -12.37 17.35
N GLY A 132 19.24 -13.31 16.82
CA GLY A 132 19.55 -14.73 16.87
C GLY A 132 19.20 -15.38 18.22
N ALA A 133 19.56 -16.65 18.39
CA ALA A 133 19.15 -17.46 19.55
C ALA A 133 19.99 -17.25 20.83
N GLY A 134 20.93 -16.30 20.83
CA GLY A 134 21.73 -15.97 22.01
C GLY A 134 20.99 -15.09 23.02
N GLY A 135 21.65 -14.75 24.13
CA GLY A 135 21.14 -13.78 25.10
C GLY A 135 21.59 -12.34 24.81
N PRO A 136 21.22 -11.38 25.67
CA PRO A 136 21.59 -9.96 25.54
C PRO A 136 23.09 -9.71 25.34
N GLU A 137 23.95 -10.58 25.86
CA GLU A 137 25.42 -10.54 25.68
C GLU A 137 25.86 -10.69 24.22
N THR A 138 25.00 -11.28 23.37
CA THR A 138 25.27 -11.46 21.93
C THR A 138 24.60 -10.41 21.07
N TYR A 139 23.75 -9.55 21.64
CA TYR A 139 22.92 -8.61 20.88
C TYR A 139 23.72 -7.54 20.16
N GLY A 140 24.99 -7.32 20.52
CA GLY A 140 25.93 -6.45 19.82
C GLY A 140 26.36 -6.96 18.44
N SER A 141 26.30 -8.27 18.15
CA SER A 141 26.74 -8.85 16.87
C SER A 141 25.85 -8.43 15.68
N ASP A 142 26.45 -8.27 14.50
CA ASP A 142 25.77 -8.01 13.23
C ASP A 142 25.74 -9.24 12.30
N ASP A 143 26.03 -10.43 12.83
CA ASP A 143 26.06 -11.68 12.04
C ASP A 143 24.69 -12.07 11.45
N ASN A 144 23.59 -11.60 12.07
CA ASN A 144 22.23 -11.83 11.57
C ASN A 144 21.83 -10.70 10.62
N TYR A 145 21.53 -11.05 9.37
CA TYR A 145 21.11 -10.12 8.32
C TYR A 145 19.94 -9.23 8.74
N ALA A 146 18.99 -9.78 9.52
CA ALA A 146 17.80 -9.06 9.94
C ALA A 146 18.14 -7.84 10.81
N LYS A 147 19.22 -7.89 11.60
CA LYS A 147 19.69 -6.73 12.38
C LYS A 147 20.29 -5.64 11.49
N VAL A 148 21.10 -6.03 10.51
CA VAL A 148 21.70 -5.10 9.53
C VAL A 148 20.59 -4.38 8.75
N VAL A 149 19.58 -5.14 8.28
CA VAL A 149 18.40 -4.58 7.62
C VAL A 149 17.60 -3.67 8.56
N SER A 150 17.34 -4.11 9.80
CA SER A 150 16.58 -3.32 10.79
C SER A 150 17.24 -1.97 11.09
N ARG A 151 18.58 -1.94 11.19
CA ARG A 151 19.33 -0.68 11.35
C ARG A 151 19.06 0.28 10.20
N ARG A 152 19.07 -0.22 8.96
CA ARG A 152 18.77 0.59 7.78
C ARG A 152 17.31 1.05 7.75
N MET A 153 16.37 0.22 8.23
CA MET A 153 14.95 0.58 8.33
C MET A 153 14.68 1.68 9.37
N ILE A 154 15.42 1.71 10.49
CA ILE A 154 15.32 2.81 11.46
C ILE A 154 15.71 4.14 10.81
N GLN A 155 16.86 4.17 10.11
CA GLN A 155 17.31 5.35 9.39
C GLN A 155 16.31 5.78 8.31
N MET A 156 15.73 4.82 7.58
CA MET A 156 14.70 5.08 6.59
C MET A 156 13.45 5.71 7.23
N THR A 157 13.01 5.17 8.36
CA THR A 157 11.82 5.65 9.09
C THR A 157 12.01 7.09 9.58
N GLN A 158 13.13 7.38 10.23
CA GLN A 158 13.46 8.73 10.69
C GLN A 158 13.53 9.73 9.52
N ASN A 159 14.16 9.32 8.41
CA ASN A 159 14.25 10.15 7.21
C ASN A 159 12.88 10.43 6.58
N ILE A 160 11.98 9.43 6.51
CA ILE A 160 10.61 9.63 6.01
C ILE A 160 9.88 10.67 6.87
N ASN A 161 9.96 10.56 8.19
CA ASN A 161 9.23 11.45 9.09
C ASN A 161 9.76 12.89 9.08
N GLU A 162 11.08 13.06 8.92
CA GLU A 162 11.70 14.37 8.90
C GLU A 162 11.66 15.02 7.51
N ASN A 163 12.28 14.39 6.52
CA ASN A 163 12.53 14.98 5.21
C ASN A 163 11.35 14.84 4.24
N TRP A 164 10.44 13.90 4.50
CA TRP A 164 9.20 13.71 3.73
C TRP A 164 7.94 14.11 4.50
N SER A 165 8.07 14.96 5.51
CA SER A 165 6.95 15.53 6.27
C SER A 165 5.88 16.19 5.38
N GLY A 166 6.27 16.80 4.26
CA GLY A 166 5.33 17.34 3.26
C GLY A 166 4.43 16.29 2.59
N HIS A 167 4.77 15.00 2.67
CA HIS A 167 3.93 13.88 2.27
C HIS A 167 3.25 13.23 3.48
N VAL A 168 4.02 12.75 4.46
CA VAL A 168 3.49 11.92 5.55
C VAL A 168 2.71 12.72 6.60
N ASN A 169 2.99 14.01 6.74
CA ASN A 169 2.30 14.92 7.66
C ASN A 169 1.48 16.02 6.93
N ALA A 170 1.16 15.80 5.64
CA ALA A 170 0.53 16.82 4.79
C ALA A 170 -0.82 17.34 5.31
N ASN A 171 -1.57 16.50 6.04
CA ASN A 171 -2.88 16.87 6.59
C ASN A 171 -2.85 17.03 8.11
N GLU A 172 -2.16 16.13 8.80
CA GLU A 172 -2.04 16.05 10.25
C GLU A 172 -0.69 15.40 10.57
N GLU A 173 -0.16 15.63 11.77
CA GLU A 173 1.01 14.94 12.28
C GLU A 173 0.65 13.47 12.55
N VAL A 174 1.16 12.57 11.71
CA VAL A 174 0.92 11.13 11.84
C VAL A 174 2.15 10.26 11.62
N GLY A 175 3.06 10.70 10.74
CA GLY A 175 4.28 10.01 10.36
C GLY A 175 4.07 8.57 9.89
N VAL A 176 5.16 7.82 9.95
CA VAL A 176 5.23 6.37 9.71
C VAL A 176 6.07 5.73 10.81
N ASN A 177 5.83 4.45 11.07
CA ASN A 177 6.73 3.60 11.83
C ASN A 177 6.79 2.19 11.21
N CYS A 178 7.45 1.26 11.88
CA CYS A 178 7.63 -0.10 11.36
C CYS A 178 6.28 -0.76 11.04
N PHE A 179 5.25 -0.52 11.88
CA PHE A 179 3.94 -1.12 11.73
C PHE A 179 3.22 -0.64 10.47
N THR A 180 3.44 0.60 10.02
CA THR A 180 2.84 1.15 8.80
C THR A 180 3.00 0.19 7.61
N CYS A 181 4.17 -0.43 7.46
CA CYS A 181 4.47 -1.41 6.42
C CYS A 181 4.28 -2.86 6.89
N HIS A 182 4.91 -3.22 8.02
CA HIS A 182 5.07 -4.61 8.44
C HIS A 182 3.79 -5.24 8.98
N ARG A 183 2.92 -4.49 9.66
CA ARG A 183 1.65 -4.99 10.22
C ARG A 183 1.78 -6.28 11.05
N GLY A 184 2.88 -6.43 11.80
CA GLY A 184 3.16 -7.63 12.59
C GLY A 184 3.80 -8.78 11.80
N GLU A 185 4.15 -8.57 10.53
CA GLU A 185 4.82 -9.56 9.68
C GLU A 185 6.28 -9.17 9.42
N ASN A 186 7.17 -10.14 9.50
CA ASN A 186 8.60 -9.90 9.29
C ASN A 186 8.97 -9.67 7.81
N VAL A 187 8.02 -9.93 6.91
CA VAL A 187 8.03 -9.51 5.51
C VAL A 187 6.71 -8.81 5.22
N PRO A 188 6.71 -7.53 4.80
CA PRO A 188 5.47 -6.83 4.48
C PRO A 188 4.72 -7.48 3.30
N SER A 189 3.39 -7.58 3.40
CA SER A 189 2.51 -8.24 2.42
C SER A 189 2.41 -7.60 1.03
N ASP A 190 2.75 -6.31 0.88
CA ASP A 190 2.55 -5.51 -0.34
C ASP A 190 3.86 -4.86 -0.85
N ILE A 191 4.95 -5.61 -0.75
CA ILE A 191 6.20 -5.31 -1.47
C ILE A 191 6.11 -5.74 -2.93
N TRP A 192 7.04 -5.28 -3.77
CA TRP A 192 7.10 -5.68 -5.17
C TRP A 192 8.52 -6.07 -5.62
N PHE A 193 8.56 -6.89 -6.67
CA PHE A 193 9.76 -7.40 -7.34
C PHE A 193 9.61 -7.22 -8.85
N ARG A 194 10.71 -7.23 -9.59
CA ARG A 194 10.68 -7.25 -11.05
C ARG A 194 10.03 -8.55 -11.54
N ILE A 195 9.09 -8.44 -12.50
CA ILE A 195 8.41 -9.60 -13.12
C ILE A 195 8.40 -9.55 -14.65
N THR A 196 9.01 -8.52 -15.23
CA THR A 196 9.07 -8.22 -16.68
C THR A 196 10.49 -7.85 -17.09
N PRO A 197 10.84 -7.95 -18.39
CA PRO A 197 10.07 -8.60 -19.45
C PRO A 197 10.00 -10.13 -19.26
N LEU A 198 9.10 -10.80 -19.96
CA LEU A 198 9.06 -12.27 -20.01
C LEU A 198 9.92 -12.82 -21.16
N GLY A 199 11.21 -12.46 -21.21
CA GLY A 199 12.07 -12.71 -22.38
C GLY A 199 12.09 -14.15 -22.91
N ASP A 200 11.76 -15.15 -22.09
CA ASP A 200 11.68 -16.56 -22.49
C ASP A 200 10.38 -16.96 -23.22
N THR A 201 9.32 -16.12 -23.18
CA THR A 201 8.01 -16.44 -23.77
C THR A 201 7.53 -15.42 -24.80
N MET A 202 7.88 -14.14 -24.63
CA MET A 202 7.49 -13.05 -25.53
C MET A 202 8.60 -11.99 -25.59
N GLU A 203 8.70 -11.29 -26.72
CA GLU A 203 9.63 -10.18 -26.93
C GLU A 203 8.89 -8.85 -27.17
N GLY A 204 9.62 -7.74 -27.03
CA GLY A 204 9.11 -6.39 -27.25
C GLY A 204 8.00 -5.99 -26.27
N TRP A 205 7.08 -5.15 -26.73
CA TRP A 205 5.98 -4.63 -25.90
C TRP A 205 5.07 -5.73 -25.35
N GLY A 206 4.90 -6.83 -26.10
CA GLY A 206 4.13 -7.99 -25.64
C GLY A 206 4.73 -8.66 -24.39
N ALA A 207 6.03 -8.50 -24.13
CA ALA A 207 6.70 -9.07 -22.97
C ALA A 207 6.39 -8.36 -21.65
N VAL A 208 5.83 -7.14 -21.72
CA VAL A 208 5.55 -6.30 -20.54
C VAL A 208 4.07 -6.15 -20.21
N GLN A 209 3.15 -6.44 -21.14
CA GLN A 209 1.70 -6.24 -20.97
C GLN A 209 0.84 -7.45 -21.41
N ASN A 210 -0.47 -7.27 -21.56
CA ASN A 210 -1.43 -8.30 -22.00
C ASN A 210 -1.52 -9.55 -21.11
N ARG A 211 -1.28 -9.37 -19.80
CA ARG A 211 -1.42 -10.42 -18.80
C ARG A 211 -1.94 -9.84 -17.49
N VAL A 212 -2.69 -10.66 -16.77
CA VAL A 212 -3.23 -10.31 -15.46
C VAL A 212 -2.10 -10.44 -14.44
N THR A 213 -1.68 -9.33 -13.84
CA THR A 213 -0.73 -9.33 -12.72
C THR A 213 -1.26 -8.51 -11.56
N MET A 214 -0.74 -8.80 -10.36
CA MET A 214 -0.99 -7.95 -9.20
C MET A 214 -0.46 -6.53 -9.43
N GLN A 215 0.66 -6.37 -10.13
CA GLN A 215 1.29 -5.06 -10.35
C GLN A 215 0.47 -4.19 -11.31
N SER A 216 -0.09 -4.78 -12.37
CA SER A 216 -1.02 -4.10 -13.28
C SER A 216 -2.44 -3.93 -12.71
N GLN A 217 -2.67 -4.26 -11.43
CA GLN A 217 -3.98 -4.26 -10.77
C GLN A 217 -5.02 -5.06 -11.58
N TYR A 218 -4.64 -6.24 -12.04
CA TYR A 218 -5.47 -7.16 -12.82
C TYR A 218 -5.95 -6.63 -14.18
N THR A 219 -5.32 -5.58 -14.70
CA THR A 219 -5.56 -5.10 -16.07
C THR A 219 -4.58 -5.73 -17.07
N SER A 220 -4.85 -5.56 -18.36
CA SER A 220 -3.92 -5.94 -19.44
C SER A 220 -2.80 -4.92 -19.69
N LEU A 221 -2.68 -3.87 -18.86
CA LEU A 221 -1.69 -2.82 -18.99
C LEU A 221 -0.25 -3.31 -18.65
N PRO A 222 0.78 -2.53 -18.98
CA PRO A 222 2.17 -2.86 -18.67
C PRO A 222 2.40 -3.13 -17.19
N SER A 223 3.08 -4.23 -16.88
CA SER A 223 3.41 -4.65 -15.51
C SER A 223 4.77 -4.10 -15.03
N ASP A 224 5.49 -3.36 -15.86
CA ASP A 224 6.79 -2.75 -15.55
C ASP A 224 6.67 -1.32 -14.97
N ALA A 225 5.46 -0.76 -14.87
CA ALA A 225 5.26 0.64 -14.49
C ALA A 225 5.86 1.03 -13.11
N LEU A 226 5.91 0.11 -12.14
CA LEU A 226 6.56 0.38 -10.85
C LEU A 226 8.08 0.46 -10.98
N GLU A 227 8.68 -0.38 -11.83
CA GLU A 227 10.13 -0.32 -12.11
C GLU A 227 10.46 0.99 -12.83
N THR A 228 9.77 1.26 -13.93
CA THR A 228 10.02 2.44 -14.76
C THR A 228 9.86 3.77 -13.98
N TYR A 229 8.84 3.89 -13.13
CA TYR A 229 8.52 5.18 -12.49
C TYR A 229 8.87 5.28 -11.01
N LEU A 230 8.91 4.17 -10.27
CA LEU A 230 9.19 4.17 -8.83
C LEU A 230 10.57 3.59 -8.48
N LEU A 231 11.34 3.16 -9.48
CA LEU A 231 12.75 2.82 -9.34
C LEU A 231 13.62 3.64 -10.30
N ASP A 232 13.37 3.57 -11.60
CA ASP A 232 14.22 4.19 -12.62
C ASP A 232 14.03 5.72 -12.71
N GLY A 233 12.88 6.22 -12.26
CA GLY A 233 12.57 7.65 -12.21
C GLY A 233 12.33 8.27 -13.59
N GLU A 234 11.81 7.49 -14.55
CA GLU A 234 11.44 8.01 -15.87
C GLU A 234 10.30 9.05 -15.79
N VAL A 235 10.16 9.83 -16.87
CA VAL A 235 9.13 10.87 -16.97
C VAL A 235 7.73 10.24 -17.12
N ILE A 236 6.83 10.59 -16.20
CA ILE A 236 5.43 10.11 -16.20
C ILE A 236 4.56 10.89 -17.20
N GLY A 237 4.86 12.17 -17.42
CA GLY A 237 4.07 13.04 -18.31
C GLY A 237 4.18 12.62 -19.77
N VAL A 238 3.03 12.48 -20.44
CA VAL A 238 2.94 12.02 -21.84
C VAL A 238 2.18 12.98 -22.76
N HIS A 239 1.77 14.16 -22.25
CA HIS A 239 0.95 15.11 -22.97
C HIS A 239 1.80 16.21 -23.61
N ASP A 240 1.51 16.52 -24.87
CA ASP A 240 1.91 17.79 -25.46
C ASP A 240 1.11 18.95 -24.85
N PHE A 241 1.78 20.07 -24.58
CA PHE A 241 1.16 21.27 -24.02
C PHE A 241 0.66 22.25 -25.08
N GLU A 242 1.05 22.03 -26.34
CA GLU A 242 0.59 22.82 -27.49
C GLU A 242 -0.35 21.98 -28.38
N SER A 243 -1.22 22.66 -29.13
CA SER A 243 -2.10 22.00 -30.08
C SER A 243 -1.37 21.73 -31.41
N HIS A 244 -1.58 20.54 -31.98
CA HIS A 244 -0.99 20.12 -33.25
C HIS A 244 0.55 20.14 -33.28
N VAL A 245 1.19 19.67 -32.20
CA VAL A 245 2.64 19.41 -32.21
C VAL A 245 2.96 18.38 -33.30
N ASP A 246 3.98 18.67 -34.09
CA ASP A 246 4.50 17.75 -35.10
C ASP A 246 5.45 16.76 -34.42
N SER A 247 4.88 15.69 -33.89
CA SER A 247 5.59 14.66 -33.11
C SER A 247 5.86 13.43 -33.98
N ASP A 248 7.12 13.01 -34.08
CA ASP A 248 7.51 11.78 -34.76
C ASP A 248 7.55 10.61 -33.75
N PRO A 249 6.66 9.61 -33.84
CA PRO A 249 6.65 8.49 -32.90
C PRO A 249 7.88 7.56 -33.02
N SER A 250 8.74 7.76 -34.03
CA SER A 250 10.02 7.06 -34.13
C SER A 250 11.17 7.79 -33.43
N ASP A 251 10.98 9.05 -33.03
CA ASP A 251 11.91 9.79 -32.19
C ASP A 251 11.87 9.20 -30.77
N PRO A 252 13.01 8.73 -30.22
CA PRO A 252 13.07 8.20 -28.85
C PRO A 252 12.68 9.22 -27.77
N GLU A 253 12.74 10.53 -28.03
CA GLU A 253 12.32 11.57 -27.09
C GLU A 253 10.79 11.80 -27.12
N THR A 254 10.10 11.28 -28.13
CA THR A 254 8.64 11.46 -28.26
C THR A 254 7.90 10.43 -27.42
N ALA A 255 7.10 10.90 -26.47
CA ALA A 255 6.19 10.04 -25.73
C ALA A 255 5.16 9.40 -26.67
N THR A 256 5.07 8.08 -26.64
CA THR A 256 4.17 7.31 -27.50
C THR A 256 2.97 6.77 -26.72
N TRP A 257 2.05 6.09 -27.42
CA TRP A 257 0.95 5.37 -26.78
C TRP A 257 1.43 4.29 -25.79
N GLN A 258 2.63 3.74 -25.97
CA GLN A 258 3.23 2.78 -25.03
C GLN A 258 3.55 3.46 -23.69
N ASN A 259 4.10 4.69 -23.75
CA ASN A 259 4.30 5.51 -22.55
C ASN A 259 2.96 5.84 -21.90
N ALA A 260 1.94 6.19 -22.69
CA ALA A 260 0.60 6.47 -22.17
C ALA A 260 -0.04 5.26 -21.47
N GLU A 261 0.06 4.06 -22.05
CA GLU A 261 -0.40 2.80 -21.43
C GLU A 261 0.33 2.52 -20.11
N ARG A 262 1.64 2.75 -20.07
CA ARG A 262 2.44 2.55 -18.86
C ARG A 262 2.10 3.58 -17.77
N THR A 263 2.00 4.86 -18.12
CA THR A 263 1.52 5.91 -17.21
C THR A 263 0.13 5.55 -16.67
N TYR A 264 -0.77 5.05 -17.52
CA TYR A 264 -2.10 4.64 -17.07
C TYR A 264 -2.04 3.44 -16.11
N SER A 265 -1.11 2.50 -16.32
CA SER A 265 -0.86 1.40 -15.38
C SER A 265 -0.44 1.91 -13.99
N LEU A 266 0.48 2.88 -13.93
CA LEU A 266 0.88 3.52 -12.67
C LEU A 266 -0.31 4.23 -12.01
N MET A 267 -1.08 5.01 -12.75
CA MET A 267 -2.24 5.73 -12.19
C MET A 267 -3.32 4.77 -11.67
N ASN A 268 -3.51 3.64 -12.32
CA ASN A 268 -4.40 2.59 -11.84
C ASN A 268 -3.84 1.95 -10.54
N TYR A 269 -2.54 1.67 -10.49
CA TYR A 269 -1.87 1.22 -9.26
C TYR A 269 -2.07 2.21 -8.10
N MET A 270 -1.80 3.50 -8.33
CA MET A 270 -1.93 4.53 -7.30
C MET A 270 -3.37 4.65 -6.78
N SER A 271 -4.37 4.59 -7.68
CA SER A 271 -5.79 4.65 -7.31
C SER A 271 -6.17 3.48 -6.40
N ASN A 272 -5.84 2.25 -6.81
CA ASN A 272 -6.15 1.04 -6.05
C ASN A 272 -5.36 0.92 -4.74
N ALA A 273 -4.11 1.41 -4.71
CA ALA A 273 -3.28 1.42 -3.51
C ALA A 273 -3.88 2.28 -2.39
N GLN A 274 -4.66 3.31 -2.74
CA GLN A 274 -5.25 4.28 -1.83
C GLN A 274 -6.78 4.10 -1.66
N GLY A 275 -7.41 3.20 -2.42
CA GLY A 275 -8.86 3.00 -2.37
C GLY A 275 -9.66 4.16 -2.97
N VAL A 276 -9.06 4.94 -3.87
CA VAL A 276 -9.69 6.11 -4.50
C VAL A 276 -9.80 5.92 -6.02
N ASN A 277 -10.29 6.94 -6.74
CA ASN A 277 -10.36 6.94 -8.20
C ASN A 277 -9.57 8.12 -8.79
N CYS A 278 -9.49 8.19 -10.14
CA CYS A 278 -8.71 9.21 -10.84
C CYS A 278 -9.09 10.65 -10.48
N VAL A 279 -10.39 10.90 -10.22
CA VAL A 279 -10.91 12.24 -9.92
C VAL A 279 -10.69 12.68 -8.48
N PHE A 280 -10.01 11.85 -7.69
CA PHE A 280 -9.45 12.26 -6.41
C PHE A 280 -8.29 13.24 -6.58
N CYS A 281 -7.47 13.08 -7.64
CA CYS A 281 -6.32 13.94 -7.93
C CYS A 281 -6.56 14.86 -9.15
N HIS A 282 -7.30 14.41 -10.15
CA HIS A 282 -7.37 15.09 -11.46
C HIS A 282 -8.78 15.51 -11.85
N ASN A 283 -8.87 16.56 -12.66
CA ASN A 283 -10.01 16.71 -13.56
C ASN A 283 -9.74 15.92 -14.84
N SER A 284 -10.51 14.84 -15.07
CA SER A 284 -10.25 13.91 -16.19
C SER A 284 -10.42 14.53 -17.58
N ARG A 285 -10.96 15.74 -17.70
CA ARG A 285 -10.97 16.47 -18.99
C ARG A 285 -9.58 16.94 -19.43
N ALA A 286 -8.63 17.06 -18.50
CA ALA A 286 -7.25 17.49 -18.74
C ALA A 286 -6.34 17.01 -17.60
N PHE A 287 -5.83 15.77 -17.69
CA PHE A 287 -4.97 15.18 -16.64
C PHE A 287 -3.66 15.95 -16.42
N ASN A 288 -3.15 16.62 -17.45
CA ASN A 288 -1.91 17.39 -17.45
C ASN A 288 -2.05 18.82 -16.88
N ASP A 289 -3.26 19.33 -16.73
CA ASP A 289 -3.47 20.73 -16.36
C ASP A 289 -3.37 20.92 -14.85
N GLY A 290 -2.22 21.39 -14.39
CA GLY A 290 -1.95 21.69 -12.98
C GLY A 290 -2.85 22.78 -12.37
N SER A 291 -3.61 23.54 -13.18
CA SER A 291 -4.62 24.47 -12.65
C SER A 291 -5.95 23.79 -12.30
N GLN A 292 -6.10 22.50 -12.64
CA GLN A 292 -7.35 21.74 -12.49
C GLN A 292 -7.19 20.45 -11.69
N VAL A 293 -6.08 20.32 -10.95
CA VAL A 293 -5.85 19.22 -10.01
C VAL A 293 -6.37 19.58 -8.61
N THR A 294 -6.52 18.57 -7.77
CA THR A 294 -6.79 18.75 -6.34
C THR A 294 -5.48 18.88 -5.55
N PRO A 295 -5.50 19.36 -4.29
CA PRO A 295 -4.30 19.37 -3.44
C PRO A 295 -3.62 18.01 -3.29
N GLN A 296 -4.39 16.93 -3.37
CA GLN A 296 -3.89 15.56 -3.24
C GLN A 296 -2.91 15.19 -4.36
N TRP A 297 -3.01 15.82 -5.54
CA TRP A 297 -2.03 15.64 -6.62
C TRP A 297 -0.62 16.08 -6.20
N ALA A 298 -0.50 17.18 -5.45
CA ALA A 298 0.80 17.65 -4.96
C ALA A 298 1.37 16.69 -3.90
N THR A 299 0.54 16.24 -2.94
CA THR A 299 0.94 15.23 -1.94
C THR A 299 1.36 13.91 -2.60
N ALA A 300 0.64 13.47 -3.63
CA ALA A 300 0.98 12.27 -4.40
C ALA A 300 2.30 12.41 -5.17
N SER A 301 2.59 13.60 -5.71
CA SER A 301 3.88 13.88 -6.38
C SER A 301 5.06 13.77 -5.43
N LEU A 302 4.91 14.26 -4.19
CA LEU A 302 5.91 14.05 -3.13
C LEU A 302 6.03 12.57 -2.76
N GLY A 303 4.92 11.82 -2.73
CA GLY A 303 4.94 10.38 -2.47
C GLY A 303 5.70 9.58 -3.53
N ILE A 304 5.60 9.95 -4.81
CA ILE A 304 6.39 9.33 -5.90
C ILE A 304 7.88 9.56 -5.66
N ALA A 305 8.28 10.81 -5.41
CA ALA A 305 9.67 11.16 -5.17
C ALA A 305 10.22 10.48 -3.90
N MET A 306 9.42 10.40 -2.84
CA MET A 306 9.75 9.66 -1.62
C MET A 306 10.04 8.19 -1.95
N VAL A 307 9.12 7.50 -2.62
CA VAL A 307 9.28 6.07 -2.95
C VAL A 307 10.51 5.81 -3.82
N LEU A 308 10.83 6.71 -4.75
CA LEU A 308 12.07 6.64 -5.54
C LEU A 308 13.30 6.64 -4.64
N GLU A 309 13.35 7.53 -3.65
CA GLU A 309 14.43 7.56 -2.65
C GLU A 309 14.45 6.28 -1.81
N LEU A 310 13.30 5.83 -1.29
CA LEU A 310 13.22 4.60 -0.48
C LEU A 310 13.79 3.40 -1.25
N ASN A 311 13.41 3.24 -2.51
CA ASN A 311 13.86 2.13 -3.33
C ASN A 311 15.35 2.22 -3.64
N ASN A 312 15.84 3.37 -4.10
CA ASN A 312 17.23 3.50 -4.56
C ASN A 312 18.24 3.60 -3.41
N ASP A 313 17.90 4.29 -2.33
CA ASP A 313 18.86 4.61 -1.28
C ASP A 313 18.79 3.63 -0.10
N TYR A 314 17.63 3.01 0.14
CA TYR A 314 17.43 2.16 1.32
C TYR A 314 17.21 0.68 1.00
N LEU A 315 16.37 0.35 0.02
CA LEU A 315 15.90 -1.02 -0.17
C LEU A 315 16.76 -1.82 -1.16
N VAL A 316 17.00 -1.28 -2.36
CA VAL A 316 17.81 -1.95 -3.39
C VAL A 316 19.25 -2.23 -2.93
N PRO A 317 19.95 -1.31 -2.23
CA PRO A 317 21.31 -1.56 -1.75
C PRO A 317 21.44 -2.72 -0.76
N LEU A 318 20.34 -3.17 -0.15
CA LEU A 318 20.33 -4.30 0.80
C LEU A 318 20.30 -5.67 0.11
N LYS A 319 20.26 -5.72 -1.23
CA LYS A 319 20.19 -6.97 -2.02
C LYS A 319 21.14 -8.06 -1.50
N ASP A 320 22.42 -7.74 -1.35
CA ASP A 320 23.45 -8.72 -1.01
C ASP A 320 23.46 -9.10 0.48
N ILE A 321 22.68 -8.39 1.30
CA ILE A 321 22.47 -8.71 2.72
C ILE A 321 21.32 -9.72 2.88
N TYR A 322 20.34 -9.70 1.98
CA TYR A 322 19.20 -10.58 2.05
C TYR A 322 19.58 -12.04 1.72
N PRO A 323 19.04 -13.03 2.46
CA PRO A 323 19.13 -14.42 2.03
C PRO A 323 18.28 -14.65 0.78
N GLU A 324 18.60 -15.69 0.01
CA GLU A 324 17.97 -16.00 -1.28
C GLU A 324 16.44 -16.07 -1.21
N ASN A 325 15.88 -16.58 -0.12
CA ASN A 325 14.43 -16.68 0.08
C ASN A 325 13.71 -15.34 0.34
N ARG A 326 14.44 -14.22 0.33
CA ARG A 326 13.90 -12.85 0.41
C ARG A 326 14.05 -12.07 -0.89
N LEU A 327 14.73 -12.64 -1.89
CA LEU A 327 14.90 -12.03 -3.21
C LEU A 327 13.74 -12.39 -4.14
N GLY A 328 13.55 -11.56 -5.17
CA GLY A 328 12.50 -11.74 -6.17
C GLY A 328 12.64 -13.07 -6.91
N PRO A 329 11.55 -13.82 -7.12
CA PRO A 329 11.61 -15.19 -7.61
C PRO A 329 12.08 -15.33 -9.07
N VAL A 330 12.04 -14.25 -9.85
CA VAL A 330 12.39 -14.25 -11.28
C VAL A 330 13.76 -13.65 -11.52
N TYR A 331 14.03 -12.48 -10.92
CA TYR A 331 15.24 -11.69 -11.19
C TYR A 331 16.22 -11.64 -10.02
N ALA A 332 15.92 -12.35 -8.91
CA ALA A 332 16.67 -12.29 -7.67
C ALA A 332 16.95 -10.83 -7.23
N ASP A 333 15.99 -9.94 -7.45
CA ASP A 333 16.08 -8.52 -7.10
C ASP A 333 15.64 -8.29 -5.64
N ALA A 334 16.14 -7.22 -5.03
CA ALA A 334 15.76 -6.86 -3.66
C ALA A 334 14.26 -6.50 -3.57
N PRO A 335 13.61 -6.76 -2.42
CA PRO A 335 12.25 -6.32 -2.18
C PRO A 335 12.17 -4.80 -2.19
N LYS A 336 11.16 -4.24 -2.85
CA LYS A 336 10.94 -2.80 -2.99
C LYS A 336 9.60 -2.37 -2.42
N ALA A 337 9.51 -1.09 -2.08
CA ALA A 337 8.27 -0.46 -1.61
C ALA A 337 7.58 0.29 -2.75
N ALA A 338 6.27 0.43 -2.60
CA ALA A 338 5.43 1.29 -3.44
C ALA A 338 4.21 1.76 -2.62
N CYS A 339 3.29 2.51 -3.22
CA CYS A 339 2.17 3.12 -2.52
C CYS A 339 1.39 2.14 -1.63
N LYS A 340 1.09 0.94 -2.14
CA LYS A 340 0.30 -0.08 -1.43
C LYS A 340 1.02 -0.69 -0.22
N THR A 341 2.36 -0.63 -0.17
CA THR A 341 3.17 -1.11 0.96
C THR A 341 2.74 -0.45 2.27
N CYS A 342 2.42 0.86 2.23
CA CYS A 342 1.96 1.62 3.39
C CYS A 342 0.43 1.79 3.39
N HIS A 343 -0.14 2.23 2.27
CA HIS A 343 -1.54 2.64 2.19
C HIS A 343 -2.53 1.48 2.31
N LYS A 344 -2.18 0.29 1.80
CA LYS A 344 -2.99 -0.94 1.90
C LYS A 344 -4.47 -0.76 1.52
N GLY A 345 -4.77 0.09 0.54
CA GLY A 345 -6.13 0.36 0.07
C GLY A 345 -6.85 1.49 0.80
N TYR A 346 -6.15 2.24 1.66
CA TYR A 346 -6.68 3.40 2.38
C TYR A 346 -6.02 4.69 1.92
N GLN A 347 -6.79 5.78 1.86
CA GLN A 347 -6.27 7.11 1.51
C GLN A 347 -5.13 7.53 2.45
N ARG A 348 -5.24 7.17 3.74
CA ARG A 348 -4.19 7.36 4.74
C ARG A 348 -3.88 6.00 5.37
N PRO A 349 -2.59 5.60 5.48
CA PRO A 349 -2.22 4.37 6.18
C PRO A 349 -2.84 4.31 7.58
N LEU A 350 -3.28 3.12 8.00
CA LEU A 350 -3.93 2.90 9.31
C LEU A 350 -5.08 3.89 9.58
N GLN A 351 -5.79 4.29 8.52
CA GLN A 351 -6.88 5.28 8.56
C GLN A 351 -6.50 6.62 9.19
N GLY A 352 -5.22 7.00 9.10
CA GLY A 352 -4.72 8.27 9.63
C GLY A 352 -4.38 8.25 11.12
N MET A 353 -4.19 7.07 11.72
CA MET A 353 -3.61 6.96 13.07
C MET A 353 -2.27 7.70 13.15
N ASN A 354 -2.08 8.50 14.19
CA ASN A 354 -0.77 9.08 14.49
C ASN A 354 0.12 8.01 15.14
N VAL A 355 1.04 7.45 14.34
CA VAL A 355 1.92 6.36 14.76
C VAL A 355 3.25 6.84 15.33
N ILE A 356 3.50 8.14 15.31
CA ILE A 356 4.71 8.76 15.90
C ILE A 356 4.43 9.49 17.22
N ALA A 357 3.16 9.62 17.63
CA ALA A 357 2.75 10.34 18.84
C ALA A 357 3.54 9.90 20.08
N ASP A 358 3.67 8.59 20.27
CA ASP A 358 4.39 8.00 21.41
C ASP A 358 5.84 7.61 21.07
N TRP A 359 6.34 7.98 19.89
CA TRP A 359 7.62 7.49 19.35
C TRP A 359 8.48 8.62 18.75
N PRO A 360 8.84 9.64 19.55
CA PRO A 360 9.67 10.76 19.08
C PRO A 360 11.04 10.32 18.54
N GLU A 361 11.53 9.15 18.97
CA GLU A 361 12.79 8.55 18.52
C GLU A 361 12.76 8.12 17.04
N LEU A 362 11.56 7.92 16.49
CA LEU A 362 11.34 7.58 15.09
C LEU A 362 10.85 8.78 14.26
N ALA A 363 10.44 9.87 14.91
CA ALA A 363 9.88 11.05 14.25
C ALA A 363 10.93 11.96 13.58
N THR A 364 12.20 11.88 14.01
CA THR A 364 13.30 12.70 13.51
C THR A 364 14.64 11.97 13.63
N THR A 365 15.65 12.41 12.88
CA THR A 365 17.04 11.97 13.02
C THR A 365 17.79 12.65 14.18
N GLY A 366 17.24 13.75 14.72
CA GLY A 366 17.80 14.45 15.88
C GLY A 366 17.53 13.76 17.22
N ASP A 367 18.05 14.35 18.30
CA ASP A 367 17.74 13.88 19.66
C ASP A 367 16.23 14.05 19.93
N PRO A 368 15.53 13.00 20.40
CA PRO A 368 14.10 13.05 20.61
C PRO A 368 13.74 14.03 21.73
N VAL A 369 12.71 14.84 21.50
CA VAL A 369 12.12 15.71 22.51
C VAL A 369 10.93 14.99 23.12
N TYR A 370 11.06 14.59 24.38
CA TYR A 370 9.96 14.05 25.16
C TYR A 370 9.13 15.20 25.71
N ALA A 371 7.81 15.16 25.47
CA ALA A 371 6.91 16.13 26.07
C ALA A 371 6.98 15.97 27.60
N THR A 372 7.31 17.06 28.30
CA THR A 372 7.12 17.16 29.75
C THR A 372 5.72 17.69 29.99
N ASP A 373 4.90 16.94 30.72
CA ASP A 373 3.53 17.35 31.09
C ASP A 373 3.44 18.73 31.76
#